data_AF-A0A938NIA4-F1
#
_entry.id   AF-A0A938NIA4-F1
#
_cell.length_a   1.000
_cell.length_b   1.000
_cell.length_c   1.000
_cell.angle_alpha   90.00
_cell.angle_beta   90.00
_cell.angle_gamma   90.00
#
_symmetry.space_group_name_H-M   'P 1'
#
loop_
_entity.id
_entity.type
_entity.pdbx_description
1 polymer ?
#
loop_
_entity_poly.entity_id
_entity_poly.type
_entity_poly.pdbx_seq_one_letter_code
_entity_poly.pdbx_strand_id
1 'polypeptide(L)'
;MPTENNFQHATYSRSDPGDRVVYRDFVSGAQPDSLAWQDEMARLGSELSQGGVRAVLFMQGAGLGADLFGAQRLDEAGGLKRGYSRGIPGMEALLALLRQDTNGLASLPDSPKPPLTDDDATRNLLDKQVGDRGNFTNAYVELFRNAVNRNASRPIVCSRHLWSSEQHHLGRALAAWHLLERLRTICAEQKLGAGDRLLVQAHGHAGQVLALVSNLLAPNPSSGREAYFQILKAYYEKTKAAPDALPRLLQIENAIQAGTILNGAALDIVTFGTPIRYGWDAAGLGKLLHVVNHRMMRTDGKRWLAKMDLPQVTMEMPLVWGGDYVQQLAVAGSDAATPTSPEGKTANKALWELLEPWDGFERWLECARKSVRCPADGQCLLVDYKDASSSDAGNPRDHLYGHAAYTRTNALFFNTAELVLTLYAHCVAS
;
A
#
# COMPACT_ATOMS: atom_id res chain seq x y z
N MET A 1 -7.33 2.48 -26.41
CA MET A 1 -7.19 3.96 -26.34
C MET A 1 -6.57 4.26 -24.99
N PRO A 2 -5.51 5.09 -24.90
CA PRO A 2 -5.03 5.57 -23.61
C PRO A 2 -6.19 6.27 -22.91
N THR A 3 -6.48 5.91 -21.66
CA THR A 3 -7.39 6.69 -20.83
C THR A 3 -6.69 8.01 -20.46
N GLU A 4 -7.44 9.10 -20.36
CA GLU A 4 -6.91 10.46 -20.09
C GLU A 4 -6.30 10.60 -18.69
N ASN A 5 -6.48 9.60 -17.82
CA ASN A 5 -5.79 9.47 -16.54
C ASN A 5 -5.05 8.14 -16.38
N ASN A 6 -4.21 8.09 -15.34
CA ASN A 6 -3.31 7.00 -15.02
C ASN A 6 -4.00 5.82 -14.30
N PHE A 7 -5.31 5.58 -14.52
CA PHE A 7 -6.00 4.40 -13.96
C PHE A 7 -5.38 3.10 -14.43
N GLN A 8 -4.79 3.12 -15.62
CA GLN A 8 -4.07 1.99 -16.16
C GLN A 8 -2.83 1.67 -15.34
N HIS A 9 -2.51 0.40 -15.37
CA HIS A 9 -1.30 -0.22 -14.90
C HIS A 9 -0.04 0.70 -14.96
N ALA A 10 0.71 0.78 -13.86
CA ALA A 10 1.93 1.59 -13.70
C ALA A 10 3.05 1.26 -14.72
N THR A 11 3.90 2.21 -15.07
CA THR A 11 5.04 1.90 -15.96
C THR A 11 6.20 1.27 -15.17
N TYR A 12 6.67 0.07 -15.56
CA TYR A 12 7.90 -0.52 -15.02
C TYR A 12 9.13 -0.02 -15.79
N SER A 13 9.52 1.23 -15.53
CA SER A 13 10.75 1.80 -16.10
C SER A 13 11.99 1.23 -15.41
N ARG A 14 12.94 0.71 -16.19
CA ARG A 14 14.27 0.31 -15.71
C ARG A 14 15.29 1.45 -15.75
N SER A 15 14.90 2.60 -16.28
CA SER A 15 15.75 3.79 -16.38
C SER A 15 16.15 4.30 -15.00
N ASP A 16 17.25 5.04 -14.93
CA ASP A 16 17.68 5.70 -13.71
C ASP A 16 16.63 6.73 -13.26
N PRO A 17 16.08 6.61 -12.04
CA PRO A 17 15.09 7.55 -11.52
C PRO A 17 15.69 8.90 -11.09
N GLY A 18 17.01 9.06 -11.10
CA GLY A 18 17.70 10.30 -10.75
C GLY A 18 17.36 10.78 -9.33
N ASP A 19 17.16 12.09 -9.17
CA ASP A 19 16.93 12.75 -7.88
C ASP A 19 15.60 12.37 -7.20
N ARG A 20 14.74 11.59 -7.87
CA ARG A 20 13.52 11.02 -7.25
C ARG A 20 13.83 9.95 -6.22
N VAL A 21 15.00 9.32 -6.28
CA VAL A 21 15.39 8.23 -5.38
C VAL A 21 16.41 8.68 -4.36
N VAL A 22 16.12 8.37 -3.12
CA VAL A 22 17.01 8.57 -1.99
C VAL A 22 17.29 7.23 -1.33
N TYR A 23 18.55 7.03 -0.93
CA TYR A 23 18.98 5.80 -0.27
C TYR A 23 19.26 6.05 1.21
N ARG A 24 18.87 5.10 2.07
CA ARG A 24 19.07 5.16 3.52
C ARG A 24 19.44 3.80 4.10
N ASP A 25 20.19 3.85 5.19
CA ASP A 25 20.32 2.73 6.12
C ASP A 25 19.42 2.98 7.32
N PHE A 26 18.70 1.96 7.76
CA PHE A 26 17.90 2.06 8.97
C PHE A 26 18.77 2.24 10.21
N VAL A 27 18.41 3.23 11.01
CA VAL A 27 18.99 3.49 12.33
C VAL A 27 17.85 3.57 13.33
N SER A 28 17.83 2.65 14.30
CA SER A 28 16.71 2.51 15.25
C SER A 28 16.48 3.73 16.14
N GLY A 29 17.45 4.65 16.24
CA GLY A 29 17.37 5.83 17.10
C GLY A 29 17.25 5.49 18.58
N ALA A 30 16.65 6.40 19.35
CA ALA A 30 16.32 6.17 20.76
C ALA A 30 15.21 5.11 20.89
N GLN A 31 15.20 4.38 22.01
CA GLN A 31 14.18 3.35 22.26
C GLN A 31 12.77 3.97 22.24
N PRO A 32 11.78 3.32 21.60
CA PRO A 32 10.40 3.78 21.62
C PRO A 32 9.91 4.08 23.04
N ASP A 33 9.18 5.19 23.19
CA ASP A 33 8.65 5.69 24.47
C ASP A 33 9.68 6.19 25.51
N SER A 34 10.98 6.16 25.21
CA SER A 34 11.98 6.86 26.04
C SER A 34 11.83 8.38 25.95
N LEU A 35 12.30 9.13 26.95
CA LEU A 35 12.22 10.60 26.94
C LEU A 35 12.88 11.22 25.69
N ALA A 36 14.08 10.75 25.32
CA ALA A 36 14.76 11.22 24.12
C ALA A 36 13.97 10.94 22.82
N TRP A 37 13.32 9.78 22.75
CA TRP A 37 12.44 9.43 21.63
C TRP A 37 11.19 10.33 21.60
N GLN A 38 10.56 10.56 22.76
CA GLN A 38 9.37 11.41 22.86
C GLN A 38 9.69 12.87 22.51
N ASP A 39 10.85 13.40 22.93
CA ASP A 39 11.28 14.77 22.63
C ASP A 39 11.48 14.97 21.11
N GLU A 40 12.17 14.04 20.45
CA GLU A 40 12.37 14.10 18.99
C GLU A 40 11.06 13.89 18.21
N MET A 41 10.21 12.95 18.63
CA MET A 41 8.89 12.77 18.02
C MET A 41 7.99 13.99 18.18
N ALA A 42 8.07 14.69 19.32
CA ALA A 42 7.34 15.94 19.52
C ALA A 42 7.87 17.07 18.61
N ARG A 43 9.18 17.12 18.36
CA ARG A 43 9.77 18.02 17.36
C ARG A 43 9.25 17.71 15.95
N LEU A 44 9.26 16.44 15.56
CA LEU A 44 8.70 15.99 14.27
C LEU A 44 7.20 16.30 14.15
N GLY A 45 6.43 16.12 15.23
CA GLY A 45 5.02 16.49 15.30
C GLY A 45 4.79 18.00 15.10
N SER A 46 5.70 18.83 15.62
CA SER A 46 5.68 20.28 15.41
C SER A 46 5.93 20.62 13.93
N GLU A 47 6.87 19.95 13.27
CA GLU A 47 7.15 20.12 11.84
C GLU A 47 5.99 19.67 10.95
N LEU A 48 5.35 18.53 11.28
CA LEU A 48 4.11 18.09 10.61
C LEU A 48 3.01 19.17 10.74
N SER A 49 2.82 19.70 11.95
CA SER A 49 1.81 20.72 12.21
C SER A 49 2.11 22.04 11.48
N GLN A 50 3.38 22.46 11.42
CA GLN A 50 3.81 23.62 10.63
C GLN A 50 3.62 23.39 9.13
N GLY A 51 3.82 22.17 8.65
CA GLY A 51 3.52 21.75 7.27
C GLY A 51 2.02 21.71 6.93
N GLY A 52 1.13 21.99 7.89
CA GLY A 52 -0.32 22.00 7.73
C GLY A 52 -0.99 20.66 8.01
N VAL A 53 -0.26 19.63 8.45
CA VAL A 53 -0.86 18.32 8.76
C VAL A 53 -1.76 18.45 9.99
N ARG A 54 -3.02 18.01 9.84
CA ARG A 54 -4.03 17.99 10.92
C ARG A 54 -4.58 16.61 11.21
N ALA A 55 -4.46 15.70 10.25
CA ALA A 55 -4.89 14.32 10.41
C ALA A 55 -3.85 13.37 9.81
N VAL A 56 -3.57 12.28 10.52
CA VAL A 56 -2.78 11.15 10.07
C VAL A 56 -3.66 9.91 10.10
N LEU A 57 -3.79 9.24 8.96
CA LEU A 57 -4.54 7.99 8.81
C LEU A 57 -3.58 6.85 8.54
N PHE A 58 -3.49 5.88 9.44
CA PHE A 58 -2.74 4.65 9.25
C PHE A 58 -3.63 3.61 8.57
N MET A 59 -3.31 3.26 7.34
CA MET A 59 -4.08 2.35 6.51
C MET A 59 -3.34 1.05 6.27
N GLN A 60 -4.01 -0.08 6.48
CA GLN A 60 -3.42 -1.40 6.29
C GLN A 60 -4.49 -2.44 5.98
N GLY A 61 -4.06 -3.58 5.43
CA GLY A 61 -4.87 -4.79 5.34
C GLY A 61 -4.33 -5.88 6.28
N ALA A 62 -4.74 -7.13 6.04
CA ALA A 62 -4.09 -8.31 6.60
C ALA A 62 -3.07 -8.88 5.62
N GLY A 63 -1.85 -9.12 6.09
CA GLY A 63 -0.82 -9.87 5.36
C GLY A 63 -0.92 -11.39 5.58
N LEU A 64 -1.20 -11.83 6.81
CA LEU A 64 -1.42 -13.24 7.13
C LEU A 64 -2.86 -13.66 6.83
N GLY A 65 -3.04 -14.89 6.33
CA GLY A 65 -4.37 -15.44 6.02
C GLY A 65 -4.98 -14.97 4.70
N ALA A 66 -4.27 -14.11 3.96
CA ALA A 66 -4.60 -13.71 2.60
C ALA A 66 -3.53 -14.21 1.61
N ASP A 67 -3.88 -14.26 0.33
CA ASP A 67 -2.94 -14.53 -0.76
C ASP A 67 -2.00 -13.33 -0.97
N LEU A 68 -0.98 -13.22 -0.13
CA LEU A 68 -0.05 -12.08 -0.05
C LEU A 68 0.64 -11.72 -1.37
N PHE A 69 0.82 -12.70 -2.26
CA PHE A 69 1.48 -12.50 -3.54
C PHE A 69 0.50 -12.51 -4.73
N GLY A 70 -0.79 -12.74 -4.50
CA GLY A 70 -1.76 -12.93 -5.58
C GLY A 70 -1.45 -14.16 -6.46
N ALA A 71 -0.88 -15.21 -5.86
CA ALA A 71 -0.44 -16.39 -6.58
C ALA A 71 -1.61 -17.21 -7.14
N GLN A 72 -2.82 -17.10 -6.55
CA GLN A 72 -3.98 -17.82 -7.03
C GLN A 72 -4.33 -17.45 -8.47
N ARG A 73 -4.22 -16.16 -8.84
CA ARG A 73 -4.44 -15.75 -10.23
C ARG A 73 -3.45 -16.40 -11.20
N LEU A 74 -2.19 -16.57 -10.78
CA LEU A 74 -1.17 -17.23 -11.59
C LEU A 74 -1.50 -18.70 -11.86
N ASP A 75 -2.07 -19.38 -10.87
CA ASP A 75 -2.54 -20.76 -10.99
C ASP A 75 -3.79 -20.87 -11.87
N GLU A 76 -4.75 -19.95 -11.74
CA GLU A 76 -5.97 -19.87 -12.56
C GLU A 76 -5.68 -19.55 -14.04
N ALA A 77 -4.81 -18.57 -14.29
CA ALA A 77 -4.45 -18.11 -15.63
C ALA A 77 -3.48 -19.06 -16.36
N GLY A 78 -3.04 -20.14 -15.71
CA GLY A 78 -2.45 -21.30 -16.37
C GLY A 78 -0.94 -21.27 -16.59
N GLY A 79 -0.18 -20.52 -15.80
CA GLY A 79 1.30 -20.47 -15.90
C GLY A 79 1.97 -21.85 -15.88
N LEU A 80 1.39 -22.80 -15.14
CA LEU A 80 1.85 -24.19 -15.08
C LEU A 80 1.18 -25.13 -16.10
N LYS A 81 -0.14 -24.98 -16.32
CA LYS A 81 -0.91 -25.90 -17.18
C LYS A 81 -0.49 -25.83 -18.65
N ARG A 82 0.10 -24.72 -19.09
CA ARG A 82 0.57 -24.52 -20.47
C ARG A 82 2.08 -24.70 -20.65
N GLY A 83 2.82 -25.05 -19.59
CA GLY A 83 4.25 -25.30 -19.66
C GLY A 83 5.14 -24.06 -19.79
N TYR A 84 4.62 -22.85 -19.53
CA TYR A 84 5.41 -21.60 -19.60
C TYR A 84 6.49 -21.49 -18.52
N SER A 85 6.39 -22.25 -17.43
CA SER A 85 7.47 -22.39 -16.45
C SER A 85 8.63 -23.27 -16.95
N ARG A 86 8.41 -24.11 -17.99
CA ARG A 86 9.43 -25.04 -18.49
C ARG A 86 10.57 -24.26 -19.12
N GLY A 87 11.76 -24.37 -18.53
CA GLY A 87 12.99 -23.72 -19.01
C GLY A 87 13.43 -22.50 -18.21
N ILE A 88 12.70 -22.11 -17.15
CA ILE A 88 13.16 -21.08 -16.21
C ILE A 88 13.64 -21.79 -14.93
N PRO A 89 14.97 -21.85 -14.67
CA PRO A 89 15.50 -22.46 -13.45
C PRO A 89 14.87 -21.85 -12.18
N GLY A 90 14.50 -22.71 -11.23
CA GLY A 90 13.97 -22.30 -9.93
C GLY A 90 12.51 -21.81 -9.91
N MET A 91 11.82 -21.70 -11.06
CA MET A 91 10.46 -21.15 -11.13
C MET A 91 9.44 -21.91 -10.29
N GLU A 92 9.45 -23.25 -10.31
CA GLU A 92 8.51 -24.05 -9.50
C GLU A 92 8.67 -23.79 -8.00
N ALA A 93 9.92 -23.67 -7.55
CA ALA A 93 10.23 -23.38 -6.16
C ALA A 93 9.82 -21.95 -5.78
N LEU A 94 10.04 -20.98 -6.68
CA LEU A 94 9.56 -19.61 -6.51
C LEU A 94 8.03 -19.59 -6.39
N LEU A 95 7.30 -20.22 -7.31
CA LEU A 95 5.84 -20.28 -7.25
C LEU A 95 5.32 -20.95 -5.97
N ALA A 96 6.01 -21.98 -5.47
CA ALA A 96 5.69 -22.57 -4.17
C ALA A 96 5.85 -21.57 -3.01
N LEU A 97 6.83 -20.67 -3.06
CA LEU A 97 7.00 -19.61 -2.06
C LEU A 97 5.99 -18.46 -2.22
N LEU A 98 5.30 -18.35 -3.35
CA LEU A 98 4.25 -17.35 -3.54
C LEU A 98 2.88 -17.83 -3.07
N ARG A 99 2.59 -19.12 -3.21
CA ARG A 99 1.28 -19.69 -2.83
C ARG A 99 1.04 -19.63 -1.33
N GLN A 100 -0.16 -19.20 -0.96
CA GLN A 100 -0.63 -19.14 0.42
C GLN A 100 -0.42 -20.45 1.20
N ASP A 101 -0.64 -21.60 0.57
CA ASP A 101 -0.57 -22.90 1.24
C ASP A 101 0.86 -23.41 1.48
N THR A 102 1.84 -22.90 0.73
CA THR A 102 3.22 -23.44 0.73
C THR A 102 4.30 -22.41 1.06
N ASN A 103 3.94 -21.14 1.23
CA ASN A 103 4.87 -20.05 1.57
C ASN A 103 5.26 -20.00 3.07
N GLY A 104 4.83 -20.96 3.89
CA GLY A 104 5.17 -20.99 5.32
C GLY A 104 4.52 -19.87 6.16
N LEU A 105 3.64 -19.05 5.57
CA LEU A 105 2.84 -18.03 6.26
C LEU A 105 1.47 -18.56 6.70
N ALA A 106 1.33 -19.87 6.90
CA ALA A 106 0.03 -20.52 7.11
C ALA A 106 -0.80 -19.78 8.16
N SER A 107 -2.09 -19.59 7.84
CA SER A 107 -3.05 -18.87 8.66
C SER A 107 -3.02 -19.36 10.10
N LEU A 108 -3.08 -18.44 11.05
CA LEU A 108 -3.27 -18.82 12.44
C LEU A 108 -4.71 -19.36 12.60
N PRO A 109 -4.93 -20.30 13.54
CA PRO A 109 -6.29 -20.67 13.92
C PRO A 109 -7.11 -19.42 14.23
N ASP A 110 -8.33 -19.37 13.71
CA ASP A 110 -9.26 -18.24 13.87
C ASP A 110 -8.78 -16.90 13.29
N SER A 111 -7.79 -16.89 12.38
CA SER A 111 -7.47 -15.67 11.63
C SER A 111 -8.68 -15.21 10.80
N PRO A 112 -9.02 -13.92 10.85
CA PRO A 112 -10.12 -13.39 10.07
C PRO A 112 -9.76 -13.50 8.57
N LYS A 113 -10.76 -13.86 7.76
CA LYS A 113 -10.60 -13.93 6.30
C LYS A 113 -11.23 -12.70 5.65
N PRO A 114 -10.65 -12.21 4.53
CA PRO A 114 -11.32 -11.20 3.72
C PRO A 114 -12.76 -11.63 3.32
N PRO A 115 -13.72 -10.69 3.24
CA PRO A 115 -13.58 -9.27 3.54
C PRO A 115 -13.48 -8.98 5.05
N LEU A 116 -12.45 -8.24 5.44
CA LEU A 116 -12.29 -7.74 6.80
C LEU A 116 -13.23 -6.56 7.06
N THR A 117 -13.74 -6.47 8.28
CA THR A 117 -14.55 -5.34 8.74
C THR A 117 -13.66 -4.35 9.50
N ASP A 118 -13.81 -3.06 9.25
CA ASP A 118 -13.07 -2.00 9.97
C ASP A 118 -13.70 -1.72 11.34
N ASP A 119 -13.63 -2.70 12.25
CA ASP A 119 -14.15 -2.59 13.61
C ASP A 119 -13.06 -2.89 14.66
N ASP A 120 -13.36 -2.54 15.92
CA ASP A 120 -12.41 -2.76 17.02
C ASP A 120 -12.16 -4.25 17.27
N ALA A 121 -13.16 -5.11 17.04
CA ALA A 121 -13.04 -6.55 17.26
C ALA A 121 -11.99 -7.17 16.31
N THR A 122 -12.08 -6.86 15.02
CA THR A 122 -11.16 -7.34 13.98
C THR A 122 -9.77 -6.76 14.20
N ARG A 123 -9.65 -5.47 14.50
CA ARG A 123 -8.36 -4.81 14.79
C ARG A 123 -7.67 -5.42 16.01
N ASN A 124 -8.39 -5.64 17.11
CA ASN A 124 -7.84 -6.27 18.32
C ASN A 124 -7.41 -7.72 18.07
N LEU A 125 -8.17 -8.46 17.26
CA LEU A 125 -7.80 -9.82 16.87
C LEU A 125 -6.48 -9.84 16.07
N LEU A 126 -6.35 -8.94 15.08
CA LEU A 126 -5.11 -8.79 14.30
C LEU A 126 -3.93 -8.39 15.20
N ASP A 127 -4.12 -7.41 16.08
CA ASP A 127 -3.07 -6.97 17.00
C ASP A 127 -2.56 -8.11 17.88
N LYS A 128 -3.46 -8.97 18.37
CA LYS A 128 -3.10 -10.17 19.14
C LYS A 128 -2.36 -11.21 18.31
N GLN A 129 -2.77 -11.42 17.06
CA GLN A 129 -2.24 -12.48 16.20
C GLN A 129 -0.89 -12.12 15.60
N VAL A 130 -0.77 -10.91 15.06
CA VAL A 130 0.41 -10.51 14.27
C VAL A 130 1.27 -9.45 14.95
N GLY A 131 0.80 -8.81 16.02
CA GLY A 131 1.53 -7.73 16.65
C GLY A 131 1.79 -6.62 15.64
N ASP A 132 3.01 -6.09 15.58
CA ASP A 132 3.41 -5.04 14.64
C ASP A 132 3.96 -5.56 13.30
N ARG A 133 3.76 -6.85 12.99
CA ARG A 133 4.23 -7.49 11.75
C ARG A 133 3.26 -7.24 10.60
N GLY A 134 3.56 -6.25 9.75
CA GLY A 134 2.68 -5.80 8.68
C GLY A 134 1.36 -5.23 9.19
N ASN A 135 1.35 -4.67 10.41
CA ASN A 135 0.14 -4.25 11.12
C ASN A 135 0.45 -3.04 12.01
N PHE A 136 -0.14 -1.88 11.69
CA PHE A 136 -0.18 -0.71 12.55
C PHE A 136 -1.13 -0.97 13.73
N THR A 137 -0.63 -1.61 14.79
CA THR A 137 -1.45 -1.93 15.98
C THR A 137 -2.08 -0.69 16.61
N ASN A 138 -3.13 -0.89 17.42
CA ASN A 138 -3.69 0.19 18.23
C ASN A 138 -2.62 0.82 19.15
N ALA A 139 -1.73 0.01 19.73
CA ALA A 139 -0.61 0.48 20.54
C ALA A 139 0.40 1.32 19.72
N TYR A 140 0.69 0.93 18.48
CA TYR A 140 1.56 1.68 17.57
C TYR A 140 0.98 3.07 17.26
N VAL A 141 -0.30 3.13 16.89
CA VAL A 141 -0.97 4.40 16.56
C VAL A 141 -1.13 5.29 17.79
N GLU A 142 -1.40 4.70 18.96
CA GLU A 142 -1.45 5.40 20.24
C GLU A 142 -0.09 6.03 20.60
N LEU A 143 0.98 5.23 20.51
CA LEU A 143 2.34 5.68 20.77
C LEU A 143 2.73 6.83 19.86
N PHE A 144 2.44 6.72 18.55
CA PHE A 144 2.64 7.81 17.60
C PHE A 144 1.86 9.06 18.01
N ARG A 145 0.55 8.92 18.28
CA ARG A 145 -0.34 10.04 18.59
C ARG A 145 0.13 10.82 19.82
N ASN A 146 0.49 10.11 20.88
CA ASN A 146 0.93 10.75 22.12
C ASN A 146 2.27 11.47 21.94
N ALA A 147 3.18 10.86 21.17
CA ALA A 147 4.50 11.43 20.93
C ALA A 147 4.47 12.69 20.07
N VAL A 148 3.76 12.66 18.93
CA VAL A 148 3.72 13.82 18.01
C VAL A 148 2.90 14.99 18.58
N ASN A 149 2.03 14.73 19.55
CA ASN A 149 1.15 15.76 20.15
C ASN A 149 1.60 16.26 21.52
N ARG A 150 2.72 15.77 22.08
CA ARG A 150 3.15 16.07 23.45
C ARG A 150 3.16 17.57 23.77
N ASN A 151 3.56 18.41 22.82
CA ASN A 151 3.65 19.87 22.94
C ASN A 151 2.76 20.62 21.93
N ALA A 152 1.77 19.94 21.32
CA ALA A 152 0.98 20.51 20.24
C ALA A 152 -0.12 21.44 20.77
N SER A 153 -0.14 22.69 20.29
CA SER A 153 -1.23 23.64 20.57
C SER A 153 -2.55 23.26 19.88
N ARG A 154 -2.46 22.66 18.69
CA ARG A 154 -3.56 22.02 17.97
C ARG A 154 -3.15 20.57 17.69
N PRO A 155 -3.71 19.58 18.40
CA PRO A 155 -3.37 18.18 18.20
C PRO A 155 -3.66 17.68 16.78
N ILE A 156 -2.74 16.87 16.25
CA ILE A 156 -2.92 16.09 15.02
C ILE A 156 -3.76 14.86 15.35
N VAL A 157 -4.90 14.71 14.68
CA VAL A 157 -5.75 13.53 14.82
C VAL A 157 -5.08 12.33 14.18
N CYS A 158 -4.84 11.28 14.96
CA CYS A 158 -4.24 10.05 14.47
C CYS A 158 -5.25 8.92 14.58
N SER A 159 -5.61 8.31 13.45
CA SER A 159 -6.57 7.22 13.39
C SER A 159 -6.07 6.06 12.54
N ARG A 160 -6.68 4.90 12.73
CA ARG A 160 -6.39 3.66 12.00
C ARG A 160 -7.58 3.32 11.12
N HIS A 161 -7.31 2.78 9.93
CA HIS A 161 -8.32 2.28 9.01
C HIS A 161 -7.88 0.93 8.44
N LEU A 162 -8.69 -0.09 8.68
CA LEU A 162 -8.51 -1.42 8.11
C LEU A 162 -9.37 -1.56 6.86
N TRP A 163 -8.76 -1.81 5.70
CA TRP A 163 -9.54 -2.11 4.49
C TRP A 163 -9.82 -3.62 4.38
N SER A 164 -10.80 -3.99 3.54
CA SER A 164 -11.33 -5.36 3.47
C SER A 164 -10.29 -6.44 3.16
N SER A 165 -9.12 -6.06 2.65
CA SER A 165 -8.05 -6.98 2.24
C SER A 165 -8.48 -7.97 1.16
N GLU A 166 -9.57 -7.66 0.45
CA GLU A 166 -9.94 -8.33 -0.79
C GLU A 166 -8.99 -7.88 -1.88
N GLN A 167 -7.93 -8.66 -2.10
CA GLN A 167 -6.82 -8.22 -2.93
C GLN A 167 -7.08 -8.32 -4.43
N HIS A 168 -8.31 -8.56 -4.88
CA HIS A 168 -8.72 -8.50 -6.29
C HIS A 168 -9.17 -7.09 -6.73
N HIS A 169 -9.28 -6.85 -8.04
CA HIS A 169 -9.65 -5.54 -8.59
C HIS A 169 -10.94 -4.94 -7.98
N LEU A 170 -12.02 -5.72 -7.88
CA LEU A 170 -13.27 -5.27 -7.25
C LEU A 170 -13.09 -4.87 -5.78
N GLY A 171 -12.34 -5.64 -4.99
CA GLY A 171 -12.13 -5.37 -3.57
C GLY A 171 -11.36 -4.07 -3.35
N ARG A 172 -10.33 -3.83 -4.15
CA ARG A 172 -9.56 -2.57 -4.12
C ARG A 172 -10.40 -1.36 -4.58
N ALA A 173 -11.25 -1.53 -5.59
CA ALA A 173 -12.20 -0.49 -5.99
C ALA A 173 -13.22 -0.21 -4.88
N LEU A 174 -13.82 -1.24 -4.30
CA LEU A 174 -14.73 -1.07 -3.17
C LEU A 174 -14.05 -0.33 -2.00
N ALA A 175 -12.83 -0.72 -1.66
CA ALA A 175 -12.04 -0.03 -0.63
C ALA A 175 -11.73 1.44 -0.99
N ALA A 176 -11.46 1.76 -2.26
CA ALA A 176 -11.12 3.12 -2.66
C ALA A 176 -12.27 4.10 -2.49
N TRP A 177 -13.51 3.71 -2.85
CA TRP A 177 -14.64 4.62 -2.65
C TRP A 177 -15.05 4.72 -1.16
N HIS A 178 -14.95 3.64 -0.40
CA HIS A 178 -15.15 3.69 1.06
C HIS A 178 -14.10 4.59 1.74
N LEU A 179 -12.86 4.56 1.27
CA LEU A 179 -11.81 5.44 1.77
C LEU A 179 -12.14 6.91 1.48
N LEU A 180 -12.64 7.25 0.29
CA LEU A 180 -13.08 8.63 0.00
C LEU A 180 -14.17 9.13 0.95
N GLU A 181 -15.10 8.26 1.32
CA GLU A 181 -16.12 8.59 2.32
C GLU A 181 -15.51 8.81 3.71
N ARG A 182 -14.55 7.97 4.11
CA ARG A 182 -13.82 8.15 5.37
C ARG A 182 -13.01 9.45 5.39
N LEU A 183 -12.32 9.77 4.30
CA LEU A 183 -11.56 11.02 4.16
C LEU A 183 -12.48 12.24 4.27
N ARG A 184 -13.62 12.22 3.57
CA ARG A 184 -14.64 13.27 3.66
C ARG A 184 -15.17 13.43 5.09
N THR A 185 -15.39 12.33 5.79
CA THR A 185 -15.83 12.33 7.19
C THR A 185 -14.78 12.98 8.10
N ILE A 186 -13.50 12.62 7.95
CA ILE A 186 -12.40 13.22 8.71
C ILE A 186 -12.33 14.74 8.43
N CYS A 187 -12.42 15.15 7.16
CA CYS A 187 -12.44 16.56 6.80
C CYS A 187 -13.60 17.32 7.47
N ALA A 188 -14.79 16.74 7.53
CA ALA A 188 -15.95 17.34 8.18
C ALA A 188 -15.78 17.42 9.71
N GLU A 189 -15.42 16.31 10.36
CA GLU A 189 -15.23 16.22 11.82
C GLU A 189 -14.15 17.18 12.32
N GLN A 190 -13.04 17.29 11.57
CA GLN A 190 -11.88 18.11 11.92
C GLN A 190 -11.93 19.52 11.32
N LYS A 191 -13.00 19.83 10.57
CA LYS A 191 -13.19 21.10 9.86
C LYS A 191 -11.97 21.48 9.01
N LEU A 192 -11.41 20.50 8.30
CA LEU A 192 -10.26 20.71 7.44
C LEU A 192 -10.66 21.53 6.22
N GLY A 193 -9.79 22.44 5.81
CA GLY A 193 -9.99 23.29 4.65
C GLY A 193 -8.71 23.60 3.91
N ALA A 194 -8.74 24.65 3.09
CA ALA A 194 -7.56 25.15 2.39
C ALA A 194 -6.40 25.42 3.37
N GLY A 195 -5.21 24.91 3.04
CA GLY A 195 -4.01 25.01 3.89
C GLY A 195 -3.84 23.87 4.90
N ASP A 196 -4.91 23.14 5.23
CA ASP A 196 -4.80 21.91 6.02
C ASP A 196 -4.42 20.72 5.13
N ARG A 197 -3.78 19.73 5.74
CA ARG A 197 -3.34 18.49 5.07
C ARG A 197 -3.78 17.27 5.86
N LEU A 198 -4.20 16.24 5.12
CA LEU A 198 -4.41 14.89 5.62
C LEU A 198 -3.29 14.01 5.09
N LEU A 199 -2.56 13.35 6.00
CA LEU A 199 -1.48 12.42 5.67
C LEU A 199 -1.99 10.99 5.81
N VAL A 200 -1.91 10.18 4.76
CA VAL A 200 -2.19 8.74 4.83
C VAL A 200 -0.87 7.96 4.79
N GLN A 201 -0.65 7.13 5.80
CA GLN A 201 0.44 6.16 5.86
C GLN A 201 -0.11 4.77 5.54
N ALA A 202 0.18 4.23 4.36
CA ALA A 202 -0.40 2.98 3.88
C ALA A 202 0.62 1.86 3.76
N HIS A 203 0.31 0.70 4.31
CA HIS A 203 1.18 -0.48 4.25
C HIS A 203 0.73 -1.49 3.19
N GLY A 204 1.70 -1.99 2.42
CA GLY A 204 1.51 -3.05 1.42
C GLY A 204 0.46 -2.71 0.38
N HIS A 205 -0.50 -3.64 0.22
CA HIS A 205 -1.57 -3.51 -0.77
C HIS A 205 -2.51 -2.33 -0.52
N ALA A 206 -2.53 -1.73 0.68
CA ALA A 206 -3.30 -0.52 0.92
C ALA A 206 -2.88 0.66 0.00
N GLY A 207 -1.61 0.71 -0.40
CA GLY A 207 -1.16 1.72 -1.36
C GLY A 207 -1.78 1.55 -2.76
N GLN A 208 -2.22 0.35 -3.14
CA GLN A 208 -2.96 0.15 -4.39
C GLN A 208 -4.35 0.79 -4.33
N VAL A 209 -5.01 0.76 -3.17
CA VAL A 209 -6.28 1.47 -2.95
C VAL A 209 -6.06 2.98 -3.09
N LEU A 210 -4.97 3.49 -2.55
CA LEU A 210 -4.60 4.90 -2.65
C LEU A 210 -4.21 5.34 -4.08
N ALA A 211 -3.60 4.46 -4.87
CA ALA A 211 -3.38 4.72 -6.29
C ALA A 211 -4.71 4.96 -7.04
N LEU A 212 -5.74 4.17 -6.75
CA LEU A 212 -7.09 4.42 -7.29
C LEU A 212 -7.67 5.73 -6.77
N VAL A 213 -7.53 6.03 -5.48
CA VAL A 213 -7.98 7.31 -4.89
C VAL A 213 -7.31 8.51 -5.55
N SER A 214 -6.01 8.45 -5.87
CA SER A 214 -5.30 9.53 -6.56
C SER A 214 -5.94 9.87 -7.92
N ASN A 215 -6.29 8.83 -8.70
CA ASN A 215 -6.96 8.97 -9.99
C ASN A 215 -8.42 9.46 -9.84
N LEU A 216 -9.11 9.09 -8.76
CA LEU A 216 -10.47 9.55 -8.46
C LEU A 216 -10.50 11.02 -8.02
N LEU A 217 -9.45 11.50 -7.34
CA LEU A 217 -9.34 12.87 -6.86
C LEU A 217 -8.74 13.86 -7.86
N ALA A 218 -8.14 13.37 -8.95
CA ALA A 218 -7.55 14.25 -9.96
C ALA A 218 -8.57 15.28 -10.48
N PRO A 219 -8.19 16.55 -10.68
CA PRO A 219 -9.15 17.60 -11.02
C PRO A 219 -9.76 17.42 -12.42
N ASN A 220 -9.01 16.81 -13.34
CA ASN A 220 -9.47 16.65 -14.72
C ASN A 220 -10.50 15.51 -14.83
N PRO A 221 -11.57 15.70 -15.61
CA PRO A 221 -12.45 14.60 -16.00
C PRO A 221 -11.66 13.48 -16.67
N SER A 222 -12.12 12.24 -16.49
CA SER A 222 -11.57 11.09 -17.19
C SER A 222 -12.66 10.06 -17.45
N SER A 223 -12.66 9.49 -18.66
CA SER A 223 -13.49 8.33 -19.02
C SER A 223 -13.27 7.13 -18.12
N GLY A 224 -12.06 6.95 -17.57
CA GLY A 224 -11.77 5.89 -16.61
C GLY A 224 -12.47 6.09 -15.26
N ARG A 225 -12.61 7.35 -14.81
CA ARG A 225 -13.38 7.68 -13.60
C ARG A 225 -14.87 7.40 -13.79
N GLU A 226 -15.40 7.77 -14.95
CA GLU A 226 -16.79 7.49 -15.30
C GLU A 226 -17.06 5.98 -15.35
N ALA A 227 -16.21 5.22 -16.07
CA ALA A 227 -16.32 3.77 -16.18
C ALA A 227 -16.26 3.09 -14.80
N TYR A 228 -15.35 3.54 -13.92
CA TYR A 228 -15.23 3.04 -12.56
C TYR A 228 -16.57 3.15 -11.79
N PHE A 229 -17.19 4.33 -11.77
CA PHE A 229 -18.47 4.51 -11.08
C PHE A 229 -19.62 3.75 -11.74
N GLN A 230 -19.66 3.69 -13.07
CA GLN A 230 -20.66 2.89 -13.80
C GLN A 230 -20.58 1.41 -13.42
N ILE A 231 -19.38 0.83 -13.33
CA ILE A 231 -19.19 -0.57 -12.93
C ILE A 231 -19.69 -0.80 -11.49
N LEU A 232 -19.35 0.07 -10.55
CA LEU A 232 -19.78 -0.07 -9.16
C LEU A 232 -21.29 0.11 -8.99
N LYS A 233 -21.92 1.05 -9.70
CA LYS A 233 -23.39 1.21 -9.72
C LYS A 233 -24.07 -0.06 -10.21
N ALA A 234 -23.65 -0.57 -11.36
CA ALA A 234 -24.20 -1.81 -11.93
C ALA A 234 -24.02 -3.02 -11.00
N TYR A 235 -22.91 -3.07 -10.26
CA TYR A 235 -22.68 -4.09 -9.24
C TYR A 235 -23.68 -4.00 -8.08
N TYR A 236 -23.89 -2.80 -7.51
CA TYR A 236 -24.82 -2.62 -6.38
C TYR A 236 -26.29 -2.78 -6.78
N GLU A 237 -26.68 -2.33 -7.99
CA GLU A 237 -28.02 -2.53 -8.52
C GLU A 237 -28.38 -4.02 -8.65
N LYS A 238 -27.43 -4.84 -9.11
CA LYS A 238 -27.63 -6.28 -9.31
C LYS A 238 -27.59 -7.09 -8.01
N THR A 239 -26.62 -6.79 -7.15
CA THR A 239 -26.46 -7.55 -5.89
C THR A 239 -27.55 -7.25 -4.88
N LYS A 240 -28.15 -6.03 -4.93
CA LYS A 240 -29.02 -5.51 -3.87
C LYS A 240 -28.39 -5.61 -2.47
N ALA A 241 -27.07 -5.78 -2.40
CA ALA A 241 -26.31 -5.84 -1.18
C ALA A 241 -26.17 -4.41 -0.64
N ALA A 242 -26.48 -4.22 0.64
CA ALA A 242 -26.47 -2.90 1.31
C ALA A 242 -27.35 -1.85 0.59
N PRO A 243 -28.66 -1.76 0.92
CA PRO A 243 -29.60 -0.83 0.28
C PRO A 243 -29.13 0.63 0.19
N ASP A 244 -28.32 1.07 1.17
CA ASP A 244 -27.79 2.43 1.25
C ASP A 244 -26.50 2.66 0.45
N ALA A 245 -25.89 1.61 -0.11
CA ALA A 245 -24.60 1.71 -0.80
C ALA A 245 -24.71 2.53 -2.09
N LEU A 246 -25.75 2.32 -2.90
CA LEU A 246 -25.92 3.06 -4.16
C LEU A 246 -26.16 4.57 -3.93
N PRO A 247 -27.06 5.00 -3.02
CA PRO A 247 -27.18 6.41 -2.66
C PRO A 247 -25.87 7.03 -2.17
N ARG A 248 -25.10 6.34 -1.30
CA ARG A 248 -23.81 6.83 -0.80
C ARG A 248 -22.75 6.93 -1.89
N LEU A 249 -22.70 5.95 -2.80
CA LEU A 249 -21.81 5.97 -3.95
C LEU A 249 -22.07 7.19 -4.85
N LEU A 250 -23.34 7.49 -5.13
CA LEU A 250 -23.74 8.68 -5.90
C LEU A 250 -23.35 9.98 -5.19
N GLN A 251 -23.47 10.04 -3.86
CA GLN A 251 -23.02 11.21 -3.09
C GLN A 251 -21.51 11.43 -3.18
N ILE A 252 -20.71 10.35 -3.21
CA ILE A 252 -19.26 10.43 -3.38
C ILE A 252 -18.91 10.87 -4.80
N GLU A 253 -19.52 10.29 -5.82
CA GLU A 253 -19.31 10.69 -7.21
C GLU A 253 -19.62 12.18 -7.44
N ASN A 254 -20.76 12.66 -6.93
CA ASN A 254 -21.14 14.08 -6.99
C ASN A 254 -20.13 14.96 -6.25
N ALA A 255 -19.64 14.52 -5.08
CA ALA A 255 -18.67 15.27 -4.32
C ALA A 255 -17.29 15.34 -5.01
N ILE A 256 -16.89 14.30 -5.74
CA ILE A 256 -15.70 14.31 -6.60
C ILE A 256 -15.88 15.33 -7.73
N GLN A 257 -17.02 15.29 -8.44
CA GLN A 257 -17.29 16.23 -9.53
C GLN A 257 -17.29 17.69 -9.05
N ALA A 258 -17.79 17.93 -7.83
CA ALA A 258 -17.77 19.25 -7.21
C ALA A 258 -16.41 19.64 -6.59
N GLY A 259 -15.43 18.74 -6.54
CA GLY A 259 -14.14 18.99 -5.87
C GLY A 259 -14.24 19.14 -4.35
N THR A 260 -15.27 18.57 -3.72
CA THR A 260 -15.62 18.80 -2.31
C THR A 260 -15.24 17.65 -1.37
N ILE A 261 -14.67 16.55 -1.87
CA ILE A 261 -14.30 15.38 -1.04
C ILE A 261 -13.41 15.78 0.14
N LEU A 262 -12.38 16.59 -0.12
CA LEU A 262 -11.41 17.02 0.90
C LEU A 262 -11.69 18.42 1.46
N ASN A 263 -12.78 19.07 1.04
CA ASN A 263 -13.13 20.43 1.43
C ASN A 263 -11.99 21.46 1.22
N GLY A 264 -11.15 21.26 0.19
CA GLY A 264 -9.99 22.11 -0.12
C GLY A 264 -8.70 21.75 0.63
N ALA A 265 -8.72 20.78 1.54
CA ALA A 265 -7.50 20.23 2.14
C ALA A 265 -6.69 19.40 1.12
N ALA A 266 -5.38 19.31 1.33
CA ALA A 266 -4.51 18.47 0.51
C ALA A 266 -4.39 17.04 1.08
N LEU A 267 -4.29 16.05 0.20
CA LEU A 267 -4.03 14.66 0.57
C LEU A 267 -2.56 14.30 0.31
N ASP A 268 -1.79 14.12 1.37
CA ASP A 268 -0.41 13.63 1.31
C ASP A 268 -0.41 12.11 1.57
N ILE A 269 0.43 11.36 0.85
CA ILE A 269 0.49 9.90 0.93
C ILE A 269 1.92 9.43 1.14
N VAL A 270 2.10 8.54 2.11
CA VAL A 270 3.30 7.72 2.24
C VAL A 270 2.93 6.25 2.18
N THR A 271 3.56 5.53 1.25
CA THR A 271 3.37 4.08 1.13
C THR A 271 4.57 3.32 1.66
N PHE A 272 4.32 2.21 2.34
CA PHE A 272 5.33 1.31 2.87
C PHE A 272 5.25 -0.05 2.17
N GLY A 273 6.21 -0.32 1.28
CA GLY A 273 6.32 -1.60 0.56
C GLY A 273 5.23 -1.87 -0.47
N THR A 274 4.48 -0.86 -0.91
CA THR A 274 3.41 -1.06 -1.89
C THR A 274 3.96 -1.64 -3.20
N PRO A 275 3.47 -2.82 -3.64
CA PRO A 275 3.85 -3.38 -4.93
C PRO A 275 3.56 -2.39 -6.06
N ILE A 276 4.36 -2.34 -7.12
CA ILE A 276 4.05 -1.46 -8.26
C ILE A 276 3.00 -2.18 -9.11
N ARG A 277 1.81 -1.60 -9.28
CA ARG A 277 0.74 -2.24 -10.07
C ARG A 277 -0.19 -1.22 -10.73
N TYR A 278 -0.93 -0.42 -9.98
CA TYR A 278 -1.73 0.68 -10.55
C TYR A 278 -0.92 1.97 -10.71
N GLY A 279 -1.23 2.73 -11.76
CA GLY A 279 -0.68 4.07 -11.97
C GLY A 279 -1.21 5.08 -10.94
N TRP A 280 -0.41 6.11 -10.68
CA TRP A 280 -0.76 7.21 -9.78
C TRP A 280 -1.11 8.44 -10.60
N ASP A 281 -2.06 9.24 -10.12
CA ASP A 281 -2.31 10.58 -10.66
C ASP A 281 -1.94 11.63 -9.61
N ALA A 282 -0.73 12.18 -9.75
CA ALA A 282 -0.19 13.15 -8.81
C ALA A 282 -0.99 14.46 -8.77
N ALA A 283 -1.80 14.78 -9.80
CA ALA A 283 -2.64 15.97 -9.80
C ALA A 283 -3.77 15.90 -8.78
N GLY A 284 -4.16 14.69 -8.33
CA GLY A 284 -5.13 14.47 -7.26
C GLY A 284 -4.53 14.50 -5.85
N LEU A 285 -3.21 14.72 -5.71
CA LEU A 285 -2.47 14.58 -4.46
C LEU A 285 -1.72 15.87 -4.11
N GLY A 286 -1.39 16.02 -2.82
CA GLY A 286 -0.48 17.05 -2.34
C GLY A 286 0.99 16.60 -2.45
N LYS A 287 1.34 15.51 -1.75
CA LYS A 287 2.68 14.93 -1.72
C LYS A 287 2.59 13.40 -1.78
N LEU A 288 3.58 12.76 -2.42
CA LEU A 288 3.64 11.31 -2.57
C LEU A 288 5.06 10.80 -2.30
N LEU A 289 5.20 9.93 -1.31
CA LEU A 289 6.46 9.25 -0.96
C LEU A 289 6.27 7.74 -0.90
N HIS A 290 7.18 7.00 -1.52
CA HIS A 290 7.23 5.54 -1.46
C HIS A 290 8.43 5.09 -0.66
N VAL A 291 8.23 4.38 0.44
CA VAL A 291 9.31 3.77 1.24
C VAL A 291 9.37 2.28 0.95
N VAL A 292 10.54 1.79 0.55
CA VAL A 292 10.75 0.40 0.13
C VAL A 292 12.00 -0.18 0.79
N ASN A 293 11.83 -1.31 1.48
CA ASN A 293 12.91 -2.07 2.11
C ASN A 293 13.75 -2.70 0.99
N HIS A 294 15.00 -2.27 0.86
CA HIS A 294 15.82 -2.49 -0.33
C HIS A 294 17.28 -2.67 0.05
N ARG A 295 17.95 -3.59 -0.64
CA ARG A 295 19.39 -3.86 -0.47
C ARG A 295 20.12 -3.63 -1.78
N MET A 296 21.09 -2.72 -1.76
CA MET A 296 21.93 -2.39 -2.91
C MET A 296 22.98 -3.47 -3.17
N MET A 297 22.55 -4.56 -3.81
CA MET A 297 23.39 -5.73 -4.07
C MET A 297 23.81 -5.91 -5.52
N ARG A 298 23.24 -5.12 -6.44
CA ARG A 298 23.54 -5.25 -7.87
C ARG A 298 24.94 -4.74 -8.19
N THR A 299 25.68 -5.50 -9.00
CA THR A 299 27.02 -5.14 -9.47
C THR A 299 27.02 -4.37 -10.79
N ASP A 300 25.88 -4.31 -11.49
CA ASP A 300 25.72 -3.64 -12.79
C ASP A 300 25.45 -2.12 -12.70
N GLY A 301 25.62 -1.55 -11.50
CA GLY A 301 25.41 -0.12 -11.24
C GLY A 301 23.95 0.33 -11.10
N LYS A 302 22.96 -0.54 -11.37
CA LYS A 302 21.52 -0.18 -11.34
C LYS A 302 20.93 -0.29 -9.94
N ARG A 303 21.46 0.50 -8.99
CA ARG A 303 21.19 0.36 -7.55
C ARG A 303 19.72 0.55 -7.14
N TRP A 304 18.87 1.12 -8.00
CA TRP A 304 17.43 1.31 -7.79
C TRP A 304 16.57 0.08 -8.17
N LEU A 305 17.16 -0.93 -8.82
CA LEU A 305 16.48 -2.18 -9.16
C LEU A 305 16.71 -3.24 -8.08
N ALA A 306 15.75 -4.16 -7.93
CA ALA A 306 15.88 -5.32 -7.05
C ALA A 306 17.16 -6.11 -7.36
N LYS A 307 17.66 -6.84 -6.34
CA LYS A 307 18.90 -7.64 -6.39
C LYS A 307 19.05 -8.42 -7.70
N MET A 308 17.98 -9.02 -8.20
CA MET A 308 17.97 -9.78 -9.45
C MET A 308 16.58 -9.76 -10.11
N ASP A 309 16.56 -10.19 -11.37
CA ASP A 309 15.35 -10.24 -12.20
C ASP A 309 14.27 -11.17 -11.60
N LEU A 310 14.67 -12.34 -11.08
CA LEU A 310 13.81 -13.23 -10.28
C LEU A 310 14.66 -13.92 -9.21
N PRO A 311 14.14 -14.19 -8.00
CA PRO A 311 14.86 -15.00 -7.01
C PRO A 311 15.26 -16.35 -7.61
N GLN A 312 16.56 -16.65 -7.68
CA GLN A 312 17.09 -17.88 -8.29
C GLN A 312 17.39 -18.96 -7.26
N VAL A 313 17.54 -18.59 -5.99
CA VAL A 313 17.89 -19.49 -4.90
C VAL A 313 16.72 -19.59 -3.94
N THR A 314 16.31 -20.82 -3.61
CA THR A 314 15.17 -21.12 -2.71
C THR A 314 15.25 -20.43 -1.36
N MET A 315 16.47 -20.25 -0.84
CA MET A 315 16.73 -19.60 0.46
C MET A 315 16.72 -18.07 0.41
N GLU A 316 16.69 -17.46 -0.77
CA GLU A 316 16.83 -16.01 -0.89
C GLU A 316 15.64 -15.24 -0.31
N MET A 317 14.42 -15.68 -0.63
CA MET A 317 13.20 -15.07 -0.10
C MET A 317 13.04 -15.32 1.41
N PRO A 318 13.17 -16.57 1.91
CA PRO A 318 13.10 -16.82 3.35
C PRO A 318 14.12 -16.02 4.18
N LEU A 319 15.29 -15.69 3.62
CA LEU A 319 16.33 -14.90 4.31
C LEU A 319 16.28 -13.41 3.98
N VAL A 320 15.29 -12.95 3.21
CA VAL A 320 15.09 -11.55 2.81
C VAL A 320 16.31 -10.85 2.23
N TRP A 321 17.17 -11.59 1.51
CA TRP A 321 18.45 -11.05 1.04
C TRP A 321 18.32 -9.84 0.12
N GLY A 322 17.23 -9.74 -0.66
CA GLY A 322 16.97 -8.62 -1.58
C GLY A 322 16.13 -7.48 -0.98
N GLY A 323 15.71 -7.59 0.29
CA GLY A 323 14.74 -6.68 0.91
C GLY A 323 13.32 -7.23 0.85
N ASP A 324 12.36 -6.39 0.47
CA ASP A 324 10.93 -6.74 0.40
C ASP A 324 10.56 -7.48 -0.90
N TYR A 325 10.30 -8.79 -0.80
CA TYR A 325 9.89 -9.61 -1.94
C TYR A 325 8.39 -9.50 -2.26
N VAL A 326 7.55 -9.12 -1.29
CA VAL A 326 6.12 -8.89 -1.55
C VAL A 326 5.97 -7.72 -2.51
N GLN A 327 6.67 -6.62 -2.23
CA GLN A 327 6.73 -5.46 -3.13
C GLN A 327 7.22 -5.84 -4.54
N GLN A 328 8.20 -6.74 -4.64
CA GLN A 328 8.79 -7.15 -5.92
C GLN A 328 7.87 -8.06 -6.74
N LEU A 329 7.11 -8.94 -6.09
CA LEU A 329 6.49 -10.09 -6.75
C LEU A 329 4.96 -10.04 -6.79
N ALA A 330 4.31 -9.28 -5.88
CA ALA A 330 2.86 -9.03 -5.91
C ALA A 330 2.50 -7.93 -6.94
N VAL A 331 3.09 -8.03 -8.13
CA VAL A 331 2.99 -7.10 -9.24
C VAL A 331 1.85 -7.50 -10.19
N ALA A 332 1.62 -6.71 -11.23
CA ALA A 332 0.60 -7.01 -12.23
C ALA A 332 0.72 -8.42 -12.82
N GLY A 333 -0.43 -9.01 -13.18
CA GLY A 333 -0.59 -10.42 -13.54
C GLY A 333 -0.79 -11.35 -12.34
N SER A 334 -0.55 -10.88 -11.11
CA SER A 334 -0.90 -11.56 -9.87
C SER A 334 -2.12 -10.92 -9.21
N ASP A 335 -2.99 -11.72 -8.60
CA ASP A 335 -4.19 -11.25 -7.90
C ASP A 335 -4.69 -12.35 -6.95
N ALA A 336 -5.38 -11.97 -5.87
CA ALA A 336 -6.09 -12.94 -5.04
C ALA A 336 -7.27 -13.56 -5.80
N ALA A 337 -7.89 -14.58 -5.20
CA ALA A 337 -9.09 -15.24 -5.70
C ALA A 337 -10.09 -14.26 -6.34
N THR A 338 -10.59 -14.60 -7.53
CA THR A 338 -11.74 -13.87 -8.08
C THR A 338 -12.96 -14.00 -7.16
N PRO A 339 -13.84 -12.98 -7.11
CA PRO A 339 -15.08 -13.07 -6.35
C PRO A 339 -15.88 -14.33 -6.71
N THR A 340 -16.58 -14.91 -5.73
CA THR A 340 -17.34 -16.15 -5.97
C THR A 340 -18.67 -15.90 -6.67
N SER A 341 -19.35 -14.79 -6.36
CA SER A 341 -20.64 -14.40 -6.97
C SER A 341 -20.50 -14.05 -8.46
N PRO A 342 -21.49 -14.40 -9.32
CA PRO A 342 -21.49 -13.99 -10.73
C PRO A 342 -21.39 -12.48 -10.97
N GLU A 343 -22.07 -11.69 -10.15
CA GLU A 343 -22.08 -10.22 -10.20
C GLU A 343 -20.68 -9.69 -9.87
N GLY A 344 -20.07 -10.20 -8.81
CA GLY A 344 -18.70 -9.85 -8.42
C GLY A 344 -17.67 -10.25 -9.48
N LYS A 345 -17.79 -11.44 -10.10
CA LYS A 345 -16.92 -11.84 -11.23
C LYS A 345 -17.03 -10.89 -12.40
N THR A 346 -18.27 -10.49 -12.74
CA THR A 346 -18.54 -9.56 -13.83
C THR A 346 -17.93 -8.19 -13.56
N ALA A 347 -18.16 -7.63 -12.37
CA ALA A 347 -17.62 -6.32 -11.99
C ALA A 347 -16.09 -6.36 -11.87
N ASN A 348 -15.52 -7.42 -11.29
CA ASN A 348 -14.07 -7.60 -11.21
C ASN A 348 -13.43 -7.67 -12.59
N LYS A 349 -14.06 -8.37 -13.55
CA LYS A 349 -13.59 -8.43 -14.93
C LYS A 349 -13.64 -7.05 -15.62
N ALA A 350 -14.73 -6.31 -15.45
CA ALA A 350 -14.84 -4.97 -16.04
C ALA A 350 -13.81 -4.00 -15.45
N LEU A 351 -13.55 -4.07 -14.13
CA LEU A 351 -12.48 -3.29 -13.49
C LEU A 351 -11.10 -3.75 -13.94
N TRP A 352 -10.90 -5.05 -14.13
CA TRP A 352 -9.66 -5.58 -14.68
C TRP A 352 -9.37 -5.00 -16.07
N GLU A 353 -10.35 -4.97 -16.98
CA GLU A 353 -10.19 -4.38 -18.32
C GLU A 353 -9.87 -2.87 -18.26
N LEU A 354 -10.38 -2.16 -17.25
CA LEU A 354 -10.10 -0.75 -17.01
C LEU A 354 -8.70 -0.50 -16.44
N LEU A 355 -8.31 -1.27 -15.41
CA LEU A 355 -7.14 -1.01 -14.58
C LEU A 355 -5.89 -1.74 -15.07
N GLU A 356 -6.03 -2.93 -15.61
CA GLU A 356 -4.94 -3.83 -15.93
C GLU A 356 -5.28 -4.76 -17.12
N PRO A 357 -5.43 -4.23 -18.34
CA PRO A 357 -5.95 -5.00 -19.48
C PRO A 357 -5.04 -6.14 -19.96
N TRP A 358 -3.85 -6.30 -19.38
CA TRP A 358 -2.92 -7.40 -19.63
C TRP A 358 -2.69 -8.15 -18.33
N ASP A 359 -2.93 -9.46 -18.32
CA ASP A 359 -2.92 -10.30 -17.11
C ASP A 359 -2.41 -11.71 -17.44
N GLY A 360 -2.17 -12.50 -16.39
CA GLY A 360 -1.68 -13.86 -16.46
C GLY A 360 -0.20 -13.97 -16.19
N PHE A 361 0.27 -15.22 -16.24
CA PHE A 361 1.64 -15.58 -15.86
C PHE A 361 2.70 -14.86 -16.69
N GLU A 362 2.50 -14.69 -17.99
CA GLU A 362 3.44 -14.02 -18.89
C GLU A 362 3.58 -12.54 -18.53
N ARG A 363 2.46 -11.89 -18.20
CA ARG A 363 2.49 -10.51 -17.75
C ARG A 363 3.19 -10.40 -16.41
N TRP A 364 2.85 -11.26 -15.45
CA TRP A 364 3.54 -11.32 -14.17
C TRP A 364 5.04 -11.53 -14.33
N LEU A 365 5.44 -12.48 -15.17
CA LEU A 365 6.83 -12.79 -15.43
C LEU A 365 7.57 -11.61 -16.07
N GLU A 366 6.93 -10.93 -17.03
CA GLU A 366 7.46 -9.70 -17.64
C GLU A 366 7.71 -8.64 -16.57
N CYS A 367 6.72 -8.36 -15.72
CA CYS A 367 6.74 -7.31 -14.71
C CYS A 367 7.76 -7.62 -13.61
N ALA A 368 7.74 -8.84 -13.06
CA ALA A 368 8.66 -9.29 -12.02
C ALA A 368 10.12 -9.17 -12.48
N ARG A 369 10.41 -9.56 -13.74
CA ARG A 369 11.76 -9.44 -14.35
C ARG A 369 12.23 -8.01 -14.58
N LYS A 370 11.35 -7.00 -14.52
CA LYS A 370 11.80 -5.60 -14.59
C LYS A 370 12.50 -5.17 -13.29
N SER A 371 12.24 -5.85 -12.16
CA SER A 371 12.87 -5.58 -10.87
C SER A 371 12.70 -4.14 -10.36
N VAL A 372 11.68 -3.44 -10.81
CA VAL A 372 11.48 -2.02 -10.44
C VAL A 372 11.04 -1.93 -8.98
N ARG A 373 11.71 -1.08 -8.20
CA ARG A 373 11.38 -0.82 -6.78
C ARG A 373 10.59 0.46 -6.59
N CYS A 374 10.81 1.44 -7.45
CA CYS A 374 10.19 2.76 -7.34
C CYS A 374 9.13 2.97 -8.43
N PRO A 375 7.90 3.39 -8.05
CA PRO A 375 6.92 3.90 -9.01
C PRO A 375 7.47 5.05 -9.87
N ALA A 376 6.79 5.34 -10.98
CA ALA A 376 7.16 6.44 -11.88
C ALA A 376 6.80 7.83 -11.31
N ASP A 377 5.85 7.90 -10.38
CA ASP A 377 5.37 9.10 -9.73
C ASP A 377 5.89 9.19 -8.28
N GLY A 378 5.85 10.38 -7.67
CA GLY A 378 6.27 10.60 -6.27
C GLY A 378 7.77 10.46 -6.01
N GLN A 379 8.21 10.71 -4.77
CA GLN A 379 9.58 10.41 -4.35
C GLN A 379 9.67 8.96 -3.86
N CYS A 380 10.87 8.38 -3.91
CA CYS A 380 11.11 7.01 -3.48
C CYS A 380 12.32 6.93 -2.54
N LEU A 381 12.10 6.36 -1.36
CA LEU A 381 13.10 6.09 -0.35
C LEU A 381 13.40 4.59 -0.34
N LEU A 382 14.62 4.23 -0.73
CA LEU A 382 15.13 2.87 -0.68
C LEU A 382 15.93 2.68 0.59
N VAL A 383 15.40 1.89 1.52
CA VAL A 383 15.91 1.75 2.89
C VAL A 383 16.40 0.33 3.13
N ASP A 384 17.64 0.14 3.58
CA ASP A 384 18.04 -1.15 4.14
C ASP A 384 17.64 -1.22 5.62
N TYR A 385 16.53 -1.92 5.91
CA TYR A 385 16.01 -2.08 7.28
C TYR A 385 16.82 -3.03 8.16
N LYS A 386 17.87 -3.67 7.63
CA LYS A 386 18.71 -4.64 8.35
C LYS A 386 17.94 -5.84 8.95
N ASP A 387 16.76 -6.13 8.42
CA ASP A 387 15.91 -7.26 8.83
C ASP A 387 16.53 -8.63 8.51
N ALA A 388 17.41 -8.70 7.50
CA ALA A 388 18.17 -9.92 7.16
C ALA A 388 19.23 -10.32 8.20
N SER A 389 19.68 -9.39 9.06
CA SER A 389 20.68 -9.64 10.11
C SER A 389 20.07 -9.73 11.51
N SER A 390 18.74 -9.64 11.62
CA SER A 390 18.04 -9.75 12.89
C SER A 390 17.99 -11.21 13.38
N SER A 391 17.79 -11.41 14.68
CA SER A 391 17.51 -12.75 15.25
C SER A 391 16.32 -13.45 14.59
N ASP A 392 15.44 -12.67 13.95
CA ASP A 392 14.19 -13.12 13.34
C ASP A 392 14.36 -13.48 11.85
N ALA A 393 15.56 -13.31 11.27
CA ALA A 393 15.85 -13.51 9.85
C ALA A 393 15.64 -14.95 9.34
N GLY A 394 15.38 -15.92 10.24
CA GLY A 394 15.15 -17.31 9.89
C GLY A 394 13.69 -17.69 9.64
N ASN A 395 12.71 -16.84 10.00
CA ASN A 395 11.29 -17.19 9.93
C ASN A 395 10.48 -16.22 9.05
N PRO A 396 10.00 -16.67 7.88
CA PRO A 396 9.17 -15.87 6.97
C PRO A 396 7.99 -15.17 7.61
N ARG A 397 7.41 -15.73 8.69
CA ARG A 397 6.29 -15.13 9.41
C ARG A 397 6.67 -13.85 10.15
N ASP A 398 7.92 -13.72 10.59
CA ASP A 398 8.34 -12.59 11.41
C ASP A 398 8.69 -11.37 10.56
N HIS A 399 9.25 -11.57 9.37
CA HIS A 399 9.57 -10.48 8.46
C HIS A 399 8.60 -10.35 7.28
N LEU A 400 7.65 -11.28 7.09
CA LEU A 400 6.72 -11.33 5.96
C LEU A 400 7.45 -11.17 4.61
N TYR A 401 8.51 -11.95 4.40
CA TYR A 401 9.39 -11.81 3.22
C TYR A 401 9.95 -10.39 3.01
N GLY A 402 10.21 -9.69 4.12
CA GLY A 402 10.85 -8.37 4.17
C GLY A 402 9.83 -7.23 4.24
N HIS A 403 8.55 -7.58 4.16
CA HIS A 403 7.43 -6.66 4.09
C HIS A 403 6.97 -6.15 5.46
N ALA A 404 7.32 -6.83 6.56
CA ALA A 404 6.94 -6.41 7.91
C ALA A 404 7.83 -5.29 8.47
N ALA A 405 9.00 -5.03 7.87
CA ALA A 405 10.01 -4.12 8.40
C ALA A 405 9.48 -2.71 8.68
N TYR A 406 8.56 -2.22 7.85
CA TYR A 406 8.05 -0.85 7.92
C TYR A 406 7.14 -0.58 9.12
N THR A 407 6.41 -1.59 9.59
CA THR A 407 5.41 -1.42 10.65
C THR A 407 5.96 -1.78 12.02
N ARG A 408 7.21 -2.25 12.10
CA ARG A 408 7.86 -2.54 13.38
C ARG A 408 7.95 -1.29 14.22
N THR A 409 7.66 -1.42 15.51
CA THR A 409 7.63 -0.29 16.45
C THR A 409 8.98 0.42 16.53
N ASN A 410 10.09 -0.32 16.39
CA ASN A 410 11.44 0.27 16.34
C ASN A 410 11.70 1.07 15.05
N ALA A 411 10.93 0.86 13.98
CA ALA A 411 11.02 1.62 12.74
C ALA A 411 10.20 2.92 12.77
N LEU A 412 9.29 3.08 13.74
CA LEU A 412 8.35 4.20 13.78
C LEU A 412 9.05 5.57 13.78
N PHE A 413 10.09 5.73 14.61
CA PHE A 413 10.86 6.98 14.66
C PHE A 413 11.51 7.29 13.33
N PHE A 414 12.29 6.34 12.81
CA PHE A 414 13.02 6.47 11.57
C PHE A 414 12.08 6.82 10.40
N ASN A 415 10.98 6.07 10.26
CA ASN A 415 9.99 6.31 9.20
C ASN A 415 9.36 7.71 9.31
N THR A 416 9.04 8.14 10.54
CA THR A 416 8.49 9.48 10.77
C THR A 416 9.51 10.56 10.43
N ALA A 417 10.76 10.39 10.86
CA ALA A 417 11.84 11.35 10.59
C ALA A 417 12.11 11.50 9.09
N GLU A 418 12.24 10.39 8.36
CA GLU A 418 12.47 10.41 6.91
C GLU A 418 11.27 10.99 6.14
N LEU A 419 10.05 10.67 6.56
CA LEU A 419 8.83 11.26 6.00
C LEU A 419 8.82 12.77 6.19
N VAL A 420 9.11 13.25 7.41
CA VAL A 420 9.11 14.69 7.72
C VAL A 420 10.22 15.41 6.97
N LEU A 421 11.42 14.85 6.94
CA LEU A 421 12.55 15.38 6.20
C LEU A 421 12.23 15.52 4.71
N THR A 422 11.67 14.47 4.13
CA THR A 422 11.43 14.39 2.68
C THR A 422 10.26 15.27 2.26
N LEU A 423 9.18 15.31 3.07
CA LEU A 423 7.95 16.00 2.69
C LEU A 423 7.81 17.41 3.26
N TYR A 424 8.30 17.71 4.47
CA TYR A 424 7.92 18.93 5.20
C TYR A 424 9.09 19.82 5.64
N ALA A 425 10.34 19.35 5.62
CA ALA A 425 11.50 20.14 6.05
C ALA A 425 11.78 21.41 5.21
N HIS A 426 11.14 21.56 4.04
CA HIS A 426 11.30 22.73 3.17
C HIS A 426 10.21 23.81 3.34
N CYS A 427 9.28 23.67 4.28
CA CYS A 427 8.20 24.66 4.48
C CYS A 427 8.60 25.90 5.32
N VAL A 428 9.90 26.08 5.64
CA VAL A 428 10.42 27.29 6.29
C VAL A 428 10.93 28.28 5.23
N ALA A 429 10.04 28.76 4.35
CA ALA A 429 10.20 30.01 3.60
C ALA A 429 9.00 30.23 2.66
N SER A 430 8.05 31.07 3.07
CA SER A 430 7.32 31.99 2.19
C SER A 430 6.63 33.05 3.03
#